data_AF-A0A7H0H9F8-F1
#
_entry.id   AF-A0A7H0H9F8-F1
#
_cell.length_a   1.000
_cell.length_b   1.000
_cell.length_c   1.000
_cell.angle_alpha   90.00
_cell.angle_beta   90.00
_cell.angle_gamma   90.00
#
_symmetry.space_group_name_H-M   'P 1'
#
loop_
_entity.id
_entity.type
_entity.pdbx_description
1 polymer ?
#
loop_
_entity_poly.entity_id
_entity_poly.type
_entity_poly.pdbx_seq_one_letter_code
_entity_poly.pdbx_strand_id
1 'polypeptide(L)'
;MFGILVALLALAPHLWWYALLPAAAVAAWHRIRGRARRVERRHREALLAEASRRYAAVTSEADQLGPVGFAELKGRLQRSKHEFEVEIADQQREWIAKFDAQAEARQLERHLATSYIRDARIPGLGPARKVTLEESGVRSAADVRPESIQNLPGFGAVLTKLVLAWREVHVKNFRFDPLEPTTAKARADGIAVFEARRLAVLASLQDGRDELQRRSKIPDDQWFDMAQRLAAAAEEVEQAKLDIRVL
;
A
#
# COMPACT_ATOMS: atom_id res chain seq x y z
N MET A 1 52.89 57.38 33.34
CA MET A 1 53.55 56.17 32.78
C MET A 1 53.00 55.73 31.41
N PHE A 2 52.35 56.60 30.62
CA PHE A 2 51.94 56.26 29.23
C PHE A 2 52.94 56.72 28.16
N GLY A 3 53.91 57.57 28.50
CA GLY A 3 54.87 58.13 27.54
C GLY A 3 56.03 57.20 27.11
N ILE A 4 56.36 56.19 27.92
CA ILE A 4 57.47 55.26 27.60
C ILE A 4 57.01 54.15 26.64
N LEU A 5 55.70 53.83 26.62
CA LEU A 5 55.16 52.83 25.70
C LEU A 5 55.06 53.32 24.25
N VAL A 6 54.92 54.64 24.05
CA VAL A 6 54.82 55.25 22.70
C VAL A 6 56.20 55.44 22.06
N ALA A 7 57.24 55.72 22.85
CA ALA A 7 58.59 55.92 22.33
C ALA A 7 59.26 54.64 21.81
N LEU A 8 58.89 53.46 22.33
CA LEU A 8 59.38 52.16 21.82
C LEU A 8 58.69 51.72 20.52
N LEU A 9 57.57 52.35 20.13
CA LEU A 9 56.83 52.02 18.91
C LEU A 9 57.41 52.69 17.64
N ALA A 10 58.26 53.72 17.80
CA ALA A 10 58.80 54.51 16.70
C ALA A 10 60.16 54.00 16.15
N LEU A 11 60.84 53.08 16.85
CA LEU A 11 62.19 52.62 16.47
C LEU A 11 62.22 51.32 15.64
N ALA A 12 61.09 50.63 15.50
CA ALA A 12 60.97 49.46 14.64
C ALA A 12 59.49 49.21 14.28
N PRO A 13 58.98 49.86 13.20
CA PRO A 13 57.58 49.73 12.75
C PRO A 13 57.21 48.32 12.26
N HIS A 14 58.13 47.36 12.38
CA HIS A 14 57.93 45.95 12.13
C HIS A 14 57.72 45.14 13.42
N LEU A 15 57.89 45.67 14.64
CA LEU A 15 57.77 44.86 15.86
C LEU A 15 56.35 44.36 16.18
N TRP A 16 55.30 44.88 15.52
CA TRP A 16 53.91 44.46 15.73
C TRP A 16 53.65 42.99 15.36
N TRP A 17 54.41 42.39 14.43
CA TRP A 17 54.24 40.97 14.09
C TRP A 17 54.66 40.05 15.24
N TYR A 18 55.59 40.47 16.10
CA TYR A 18 55.96 39.71 17.31
C TYR A 18 54.83 39.66 18.34
N ALA A 19 53.90 40.63 18.35
CA ALA A 19 52.68 40.57 19.16
C ALA A 19 51.56 39.73 18.51
N LEU A 20 51.55 39.61 17.18
CA LEU A 20 50.59 38.76 16.46
C LEU A 20 50.91 37.27 16.57
N LEU A 21 52.18 36.86 16.67
CA LEU A 21 52.57 35.47 16.86
C LEU A 21 52.00 34.82 18.14
N PRO A 22 52.11 35.42 19.35
CA PRO A 22 51.51 34.85 20.56
C PRO A 22 49.99 34.90 20.52
N ALA A 23 49.37 35.95 19.95
CA ALA A 23 47.92 36.01 19.77
C ALA A 23 47.41 34.92 18.80
N ALA A 24 48.12 34.69 17.70
CA ALA A 24 47.83 33.61 16.75
C ALA A 24 48.07 32.23 17.38
N ALA A 25 49.10 32.06 18.22
CA ALA A 25 49.36 30.83 18.96
C ALA A 25 48.25 30.53 19.99
N VAL A 26 47.77 31.54 20.74
CA VAL A 26 46.64 31.40 21.68
C VAL A 26 45.34 31.10 20.93
N ALA A 27 45.07 31.78 19.82
CA ALA A 27 43.90 31.52 18.98
C ALA A 27 43.95 30.12 18.33
N ALA A 28 45.13 29.67 17.89
CA ALA A 28 45.36 28.32 17.39
C ALA A 28 45.18 27.29 18.50
N TRP A 29 45.69 27.53 19.71
CA TRP A 29 45.50 26.68 20.88
C TRP A 29 44.01 26.55 21.27
N HIS A 30 43.28 27.67 21.36
CA HIS A 30 41.83 27.64 21.60
C HIS A 30 41.06 26.92 20.49
N ARG A 31 41.46 27.08 19.22
CA ARG A 31 40.86 26.34 18.09
C ARG A 31 41.15 24.85 18.18
N ILE A 32 42.37 24.43 18.48
CA ILE A 32 42.76 23.02 18.62
C ILE A 32 42.02 22.39 19.82
N ARG A 33 42.03 23.06 20.98
CA ARG A 33 41.32 22.61 22.19
C ARG A 33 39.80 22.57 21.99
N GLY A 34 39.24 23.54 21.25
CA GLY A 34 37.83 23.55 20.85
C GLY A 34 37.48 22.47 19.83
N ARG A 35 38.39 22.13 18.90
CA ARG A 35 38.22 20.98 17.99
C ARG A 35 38.25 19.66 18.77
N ALA A 36 39.21 19.48 19.67
CA ALA A 36 39.30 18.29 20.52
C ALA A 36 38.03 18.10 21.37
N ARG A 37 37.53 19.16 22.02
CA ARG A 37 36.25 19.11 22.77
C ARG A 37 35.04 18.77 21.89
N ARG A 38 34.97 19.30 20.66
CA ARG A 38 33.89 18.97 19.72
C ARG A 38 33.96 17.53 19.22
N VAL A 39 35.16 17.01 18.97
CA VAL A 39 35.36 15.60 18.57
C VAL A 39 34.97 14.68 19.72
N GLU A 40 35.42 14.96 20.94
CA GLU A 40 35.07 14.21 22.14
C GLU A 40 33.55 14.22 22.39
N ARG A 41 32.91 15.40 22.33
CA ARG A 41 31.46 15.52 22.48
C ARG A 41 30.69 14.73 21.41
N ARG A 42 31.09 14.82 20.14
CA ARG A 42 30.47 14.05 19.05
C ARG A 42 30.64 12.55 19.23
N HIS A 43 31.79 12.10 19.73
CA HIS A 43 32.03 10.70 20.03
C HIS A 43 31.08 10.21 21.13
N ARG A 44 30.95 10.95 22.24
CA ARG A 44 30.01 10.60 23.32
C ARG A 44 28.54 10.68 22.89
N GLU A 45 28.16 11.66 22.06
CA GLU A 45 26.83 11.72 21.45
C GLU A 45 26.55 10.49 20.56
N ALA A 46 27.56 10.02 19.80
CA ALA A 46 27.43 8.81 19.00
C ALA A 46 27.26 7.56 19.87
N LEU A 47 28.01 7.45 20.97
CA LEU A 47 27.87 6.35 21.95
C LEU A 47 26.48 6.35 22.59
N LEU A 48 25.97 7.50 23.02
CA LEU A 48 24.60 7.60 23.55
C LEU A 48 23.55 7.22 22.49
N ALA A 49 23.74 7.64 21.24
CA ALA A 49 22.83 7.30 20.16
C ALA A 49 22.86 5.80 19.80
N GLU A 50 23.99 5.13 19.98
CA GLU A 50 24.11 3.68 19.84
C GLU A 50 23.43 2.95 21.01
N ALA A 51 23.74 3.33 22.25
CA ALA A 51 23.12 2.77 23.45
C ALA A 51 21.59 2.92 23.41
N SER A 52 21.10 4.10 23.00
CA SER A 52 19.67 4.38 22.87
C SER A 52 19.01 3.51 21.79
N ARG A 53 19.71 3.23 20.68
CA ARG A 53 19.24 2.31 19.64
C ARG A 53 19.17 0.87 20.12
N ARG A 54 20.17 0.41 20.88
CA ARG A 54 20.16 -0.92 21.49
C ARG A 54 19.01 -1.07 22.48
N TYR A 55 18.84 -0.09 23.37
CA TYR A 55 17.71 -0.08 24.32
C TYR A 55 16.37 -0.16 23.59
N ALA A 56 16.14 0.70 22.58
CA ALA A 56 14.92 0.67 21.79
C ALA A 56 14.68 -0.68 21.08
N ALA A 57 15.74 -1.33 20.58
CA ALA A 57 15.63 -2.65 19.96
C ALA A 57 15.16 -3.71 20.97
N VAL A 58 15.77 -3.77 22.16
CA VAL A 58 15.37 -4.73 23.21
C VAL A 58 13.97 -4.43 23.72
N THR A 59 13.59 -3.15 23.88
CA THR A 59 12.22 -2.77 24.24
C THR A 59 11.21 -3.25 23.19
N SER A 60 11.50 -3.07 21.90
CA SER A 60 10.60 -3.52 20.83
C SER A 60 10.46 -5.05 20.77
N GLU A 61 11.53 -5.79 21.09
CA GLU A 61 11.53 -7.25 21.20
C GLU A 61 10.65 -7.69 22.39
N ALA A 62 10.82 -7.05 23.55
CA ALA A 62 10.04 -7.30 24.75
C ALA A 62 8.55 -6.97 24.56
N ASP A 63 8.23 -5.85 23.90
CA ASP A 63 6.86 -5.46 23.61
C ASP A 63 6.15 -6.47 22.70
N GLN A 64 6.86 -6.99 21.68
CA GLN A 64 6.33 -8.01 20.77
C GLN A 64 6.06 -9.34 21.47
N LEU A 65 6.95 -9.77 22.37
CA LEU A 65 6.78 -11.03 23.12
C LEU A 65 5.83 -10.87 24.31
N GLY A 66 5.64 -9.64 24.79
CA GLY A 66 4.91 -9.32 25.99
C GLY A 66 3.42 -9.09 25.83
N PRO A 67 2.78 -8.53 26.87
CA PRO A 67 1.34 -8.33 26.91
C PRO A 67 0.82 -7.47 25.75
N VAL A 68 1.62 -6.50 25.27
CA VAL A 68 1.27 -5.61 24.16
C VAL A 68 1.17 -6.41 22.85
N GLY A 69 2.24 -7.08 22.44
CA GLY A 69 2.25 -7.89 21.22
C GLY A 69 1.26 -9.06 21.27
N PHE A 70 1.02 -9.63 22.45
CA PHE A 70 -0.04 -10.62 22.65
C PHE A 70 -1.44 -10.02 22.41
N ALA A 71 -1.73 -8.84 22.98
CA ALA A 71 -3.00 -8.16 22.79
C ALA A 71 -3.22 -7.75 21.33
N GLU A 72 -2.18 -7.28 20.65
CA GLU A 72 -2.22 -6.95 19.22
C GLU A 72 -2.51 -8.18 18.35
N LEU A 73 -1.80 -9.30 18.59
CA LEU A 73 -2.03 -10.55 17.89
C LEU A 73 -3.45 -11.06 18.10
N LYS A 74 -3.94 -11.04 19.35
CA LYS A 74 -5.32 -11.40 19.70
C LYS A 74 -6.32 -10.52 18.98
N GLY A 75 -6.12 -9.20 18.97
CA GLY A 75 -6.98 -8.25 18.28
C GLY A 75 -7.02 -8.48 16.76
N ARG A 76 -5.85 -8.79 16.15
CA ARG A 76 -5.78 -9.18 14.73
C ARG A 76 -6.59 -10.43 14.44
N LEU A 77 -6.49 -11.46 15.28
CA LEU A 77 -7.24 -12.70 15.10
C LEU A 77 -8.74 -12.53 15.32
N GLN A 78 -9.15 -11.66 16.25
CA GLN A 78 -10.56 -11.28 16.41
C GLN A 78 -11.10 -10.63 15.13
N ARG A 79 -10.33 -9.75 14.48
CA ARG A 79 -10.72 -9.16 13.18
C ARG A 79 -10.80 -10.21 12.08
N SER A 80 -9.79 -11.06 11.93
CA SER A 80 -9.81 -12.16 10.94
C SER A 80 -10.96 -13.14 11.18
N LYS A 81 -11.33 -13.38 12.45
CA LYS A 81 -12.49 -14.19 12.81
C LYS A 81 -13.79 -13.52 12.36
N HIS A 82 -13.93 -12.22 12.60
CA HIS A 82 -15.09 -11.47 12.15
C HIS A 82 -15.22 -11.47 10.62
N GLU A 83 -14.11 -11.26 9.92
CA GLU A 83 -14.05 -11.36 8.46
C GLU A 83 -14.54 -12.73 7.97
N PHE A 84 -14.06 -13.81 8.62
CA PHE A 84 -14.44 -15.19 8.29
C PHE A 84 -15.93 -15.48 8.55
N GLU A 85 -16.47 -15.05 9.69
CA GLU A 85 -17.82 -15.40 10.13
C GLU A 85 -18.91 -14.57 9.45
N VAL A 86 -18.65 -13.29 9.19
CA VAL A 86 -19.68 -12.32 8.78
C VAL A 86 -19.37 -11.77 7.40
N GLU A 87 -18.23 -11.08 7.24
CA GLU A 87 -17.99 -10.26 6.06
C GLU A 87 -17.92 -11.06 4.77
N ILE A 88 -17.23 -12.20 4.76
CA ILE A 88 -17.11 -13.04 3.54
C ILE A 88 -18.48 -13.58 3.13
N ALA A 89 -19.28 -14.04 4.10
CA ALA A 89 -20.61 -14.56 3.82
C ALA A 89 -21.56 -13.48 3.29
N ASP A 90 -21.52 -12.27 3.86
CA ASP A 90 -22.28 -11.13 3.38
C ASP A 90 -21.88 -10.70 1.98
N GLN A 91 -20.58 -10.57 1.72
CA GLN A 91 -20.05 -10.22 0.41
C GLN A 91 -20.40 -11.28 -0.64
N GLN A 92 -20.34 -12.56 -0.29
CA GLN A 92 -20.75 -13.64 -1.18
C GLN A 92 -22.26 -13.56 -1.49
N ARG A 93 -23.11 -13.33 -0.48
CA ARG A 93 -24.56 -13.15 -0.68
C ARG A 93 -24.86 -11.97 -1.60
N GLU A 94 -24.24 -10.82 -1.35
CA GLU A 94 -24.41 -9.62 -2.17
C GLU A 94 -23.93 -9.84 -3.60
N TRP A 95 -22.79 -10.49 -3.76
CA TRP A 95 -22.26 -10.84 -5.08
C TRP A 95 -23.20 -11.78 -5.83
N ILE A 96 -23.71 -12.83 -5.18
CA ILE A 96 -24.69 -13.75 -5.77
C ILE A 96 -25.94 -12.99 -6.18
N ALA A 97 -26.48 -12.12 -5.32
CA ALA A 97 -27.69 -11.35 -5.62
C ALA A 97 -27.49 -10.43 -6.84
N LYS A 98 -26.35 -9.71 -6.91
CA LYS A 98 -26.00 -8.87 -8.07
C LYS A 98 -25.79 -9.70 -9.33
N PHE A 99 -25.13 -10.85 -9.20
CA PHE A 99 -24.90 -11.76 -10.31
C PHE A 99 -26.23 -12.27 -10.86
N ASP A 100 -27.11 -12.80 -10.01
CA ASP A 100 -28.40 -13.36 -10.40
C ASP A 100 -29.33 -12.27 -10.96
N ALA A 101 -29.33 -11.05 -10.39
CA ALA A 101 -30.10 -9.91 -10.91
C ALA A 101 -29.71 -9.48 -12.34
N GLN A 102 -28.47 -9.76 -12.75
CA GLN A 102 -27.95 -9.44 -14.08
C GLN A 102 -27.91 -10.66 -15.02
N ALA A 103 -28.42 -11.82 -14.59
CA ALA A 103 -28.32 -13.07 -15.35
C ALA A 103 -29.02 -12.98 -16.71
N GLU A 104 -30.25 -12.50 -16.74
CA GLU A 104 -31.03 -12.35 -17.97
C GLU A 104 -30.36 -11.37 -18.94
N ALA A 105 -29.91 -10.21 -18.45
CA ALA A 105 -29.20 -9.22 -19.25
C ALA A 105 -27.93 -9.79 -19.89
N ARG A 106 -27.10 -10.53 -19.13
CA ARG A 106 -25.89 -11.19 -19.66
C ARG A 106 -26.19 -12.27 -20.68
N GLN A 107 -27.29 -13.01 -20.51
CA GLN A 107 -27.70 -14.03 -21.47
C GLN A 107 -28.25 -13.40 -22.74
N LEU A 108 -29.07 -12.35 -22.62
CA LEU A 108 -29.55 -11.57 -23.76
C LEU A 108 -28.39 -10.98 -24.55
N GLU A 109 -27.41 -10.35 -23.88
CA GLU A 109 -26.25 -9.77 -24.53
C GLU A 109 -25.46 -10.81 -25.34
N ARG A 110 -25.22 -12.00 -24.76
CA ARG A 110 -24.58 -13.12 -25.48
C ARG A 110 -25.42 -13.63 -26.64
N HIS A 111 -26.74 -13.72 -26.47
CA HIS A 111 -27.64 -14.10 -27.56
C HIS A 111 -27.53 -13.10 -28.73
N LEU A 112 -27.61 -11.80 -28.44
CA LEU A 112 -27.48 -10.75 -29.45
C LEU A 112 -26.08 -10.73 -30.10
N ALA A 113 -25.03 -11.10 -29.37
CA ALA A 113 -23.67 -11.18 -29.89
C ALA A 113 -23.49 -12.27 -30.98
N THR A 114 -24.35 -13.30 -30.99
CA THR A 114 -24.34 -14.33 -32.04
C THR A 114 -24.97 -13.87 -33.37
N SER A 115 -25.74 -12.78 -33.34
CA SER A 115 -26.44 -12.24 -34.50
C SER A 115 -25.60 -11.17 -35.19
N TYR A 116 -24.78 -11.57 -36.16
CA TYR A 116 -23.86 -10.67 -36.88
C TYR A 116 -24.55 -9.78 -37.92
N ILE A 117 -24.09 -8.53 -38.03
CA ILE A 117 -24.63 -7.54 -38.97
C ILE A 117 -24.33 -7.89 -40.43
N ARG A 118 -23.17 -8.51 -40.72
CA ARG A 118 -22.81 -8.97 -42.08
C ARG A 118 -23.86 -9.92 -42.67
N ASP A 119 -24.44 -10.77 -41.83
CA ASP A 119 -25.39 -11.80 -42.20
C ASP A 119 -26.85 -11.29 -42.15
N ALA A 120 -27.06 -10.07 -41.64
CA ALA A 120 -28.38 -9.49 -41.47
C ALA A 120 -29.08 -9.20 -42.81
N ARG A 121 -30.37 -9.56 -42.91
CA ARG A 121 -31.23 -9.24 -44.06
C ARG A 121 -32.10 -8.04 -43.73
N ILE A 122 -31.58 -6.84 -43.99
CA ILE A 122 -32.25 -5.58 -43.69
C ILE A 122 -32.49 -4.83 -45.02
N PRO A 123 -33.74 -4.46 -45.36
CA PRO A 123 -34.04 -3.71 -46.57
C PRO A 123 -33.24 -2.41 -46.66
N GLY A 124 -32.62 -2.14 -47.81
CA GLY A 124 -31.79 -0.95 -48.02
C GLY A 124 -30.40 -1.00 -47.35
N LEU A 125 -30.05 -2.07 -46.65
CA LEU A 125 -28.71 -2.27 -46.08
C LEU A 125 -27.85 -3.16 -46.99
N GLY A 126 -27.21 -2.54 -47.99
CA GLY A 126 -26.29 -3.22 -48.91
C GLY A 126 -24.90 -3.51 -48.31
N PRO A 127 -24.04 -4.26 -49.04
CA PRO A 127 -22.73 -4.69 -48.55
C PRO A 127 -21.82 -3.55 -48.06
N ALA A 128 -21.73 -2.44 -48.81
CA ALA A 128 -20.90 -1.30 -48.42
C ALA A 128 -21.30 -0.70 -47.07
N ARG A 129 -22.61 -0.57 -46.82
CA ARG A 129 -23.14 -0.07 -45.54
C ARG A 129 -22.87 -1.03 -44.39
N LYS A 130 -22.94 -2.34 -44.63
CA LYS A 130 -22.57 -3.34 -43.61
C LYS A 130 -21.11 -3.22 -43.20
N VAL A 131 -20.21 -3.06 -44.17
CA VAL A 131 -18.78 -2.82 -43.89
C VAL A 131 -18.60 -1.56 -43.05
N THR A 132 -19.26 -0.45 -43.40
CA THR A 132 -19.21 0.78 -42.61
C THR A 132 -19.68 0.59 -41.16
N LEU A 133 -20.72 -0.24 -40.92
CA LEU A 133 -21.16 -0.58 -39.57
C LEU A 133 -20.12 -1.42 -38.81
N GLU A 134 -19.50 -2.39 -39.47
CA GLU A 134 -18.46 -3.21 -38.84
C GLU A 134 -17.22 -2.41 -38.48
N GLU A 135 -16.80 -1.50 -39.37
CA GLU A 135 -15.68 -0.58 -39.16
C GLU A 135 -15.97 0.43 -38.04
N SER A 136 -17.22 0.83 -37.84
CA SER A 136 -17.62 1.69 -36.72
C SER A 136 -17.72 0.95 -35.38
N GLY A 137 -17.61 -0.38 -35.40
CA GLY A 137 -17.68 -1.25 -34.22
C GLY A 137 -19.02 -1.94 -34.02
N VAL A 138 -20.02 -1.71 -34.88
CA VAL A 138 -21.31 -2.42 -34.86
C VAL A 138 -21.16 -3.74 -35.62
N ARG A 139 -20.73 -4.80 -34.94
CA ARG A 139 -20.51 -6.13 -35.56
C ARG A 139 -21.68 -7.08 -35.37
N SER A 140 -22.41 -6.93 -34.27
CA SER A 140 -23.51 -7.80 -33.87
C SER A 140 -24.73 -6.98 -33.40
N ALA A 141 -25.85 -7.67 -33.16
CA ALA A 141 -27.04 -7.04 -32.58
C ALA A 141 -26.80 -6.50 -31.16
N ALA A 142 -25.76 -7.01 -30.45
CA ALA A 142 -25.38 -6.51 -29.13
C ALA A 142 -24.76 -5.11 -29.20
N ASP A 143 -24.09 -4.79 -30.31
CA ASP A 143 -23.35 -3.53 -30.50
C ASP A 143 -24.24 -2.39 -31.04
N VAL A 144 -25.46 -2.72 -31.46
CA VAL A 144 -26.40 -1.75 -32.06
C VAL A 144 -26.90 -0.77 -31.00
N ARG A 145 -26.48 0.49 -31.14
CA ARG A 145 -26.94 1.64 -30.35
C ARG A 145 -27.43 2.76 -31.27
N PRO A 146 -28.52 3.49 -30.93
CA PRO A 146 -29.07 4.55 -31.78
C PRO A 146 -28.02 5.60 -32.18
N GLU A 147 -27.20 6.02 -31.22
CA GLU A 147 -26.20 7.08 -31.37
C GLU A 147 -25.02 6.63 -32.25
N SER A 148 -24.68 5.34 -32.19
CA SER A 148 -23.60 4.75 -32.98
C SER A 148 -23.93 4.65 -34.47
N ILE A 149 -25.22 4.66 -34.84
CA ILE A 149 -25.67 4.47 -36.21
C ILE A 149 -26.08 5.80 -36.85
N GLN A 150 -26.79 6.65 -36.12
CA GLN A 150 -27.33 7.91 -36.66
C GLN A 150 -26.25 8.90 -37.12
N ASN A 151 -25.05 8.82 -36.54
CA ASN A 151 -23.93 9.70 -36.88
C ASN A 151 -23.10 9.19 -38.07
N LEU A 152 -23.40 8.00 -38.62
CA LEU A 152 -22.61 7.42 -39.70
C LEU A 152 -22.97 8.03 -41.07
N PRO A 153 -21.98 8.37 -41.91
CA PRO A 153 -22.23 8.84 -43.27
C PRO A 153 -23.08 7.84 -44.06
N GLY A 154 -24.18 8.31 -44.64
CA GLY A 154 -25.09 7.46 -45.41
C GLY A 154 -26.09 6.63 -44.59
N PHE A 155 -26.14 6.81 -43.26
CA PHE A 155 -27.13 6.24 -42.35
C PHE A 155 -28.12 7.30 -41.86
N GLY A 156 -29.15 7.56 -42.66
CA GLY A 156 -30.26 8.43 -42.26
C GLY A 156 -31.21 7.76 -41.27
N ALA A 157 -32.15 8.53 -40.71
CA ALA A 157 -33.11 8.08 -39.70
C ALA A 157 -33.88 6.81 -40.08
N VAL A 158 -34.18 6.61 -41.36
CA VAL A 158 -34.87 5.40 -41.85
C VAL A 158 -34.01 4.15 -41.67
N LEU A 159 -32.74 4.18 -42.08
CA LEU A 159 -31.83 3.04 -41.95
C LEU A 159 -31.52 2.76 -40.48
N THR A 160 -31.34 3.80 -39.67
CA THR A 160 -31.17 3.66 -38.22
C THR A 160 -32.36 2.93 -37.59
N LYS A 161 -33.59 3.32 -37.94
CA LYS A 161 -34.81 2.63 -37.46
C LYS A 161 -34.86 1.17 -37.91
N LEU A 162 -34.45 0.86 -39.14
CA LEU A 162 -34.45 -0.51 -39.65
C LEU A 162 -33.42 -1.40 -38.94
N VAL A 163 -32.22 -0.88 -38.65
CA VAL A 163 -31.20 -1.62 -37.88
C VAL A 163 -31.64 -1.82 -36.43
N LEU A 164 -32.25 -0.82 -35.81
CA LEU A 164 -32.84 -0.96 -34.47
C LEU A 164 -33.98 -1.99 -34.45
N ALA A 165 -34.86 -1.96 -35.45
CA ALA A 165 -35.94 -2.94 -35.60
C ALA A 165 -35.40 -4.37 -35.79
N TRP A 166 -34.31 -4.53 -36.53
CA TRP A 166 -33.63 -5.82 -36.66
C TRP A 166 -33.09 -6.35 -35.33
N ARG A 167 -32.43 -5.50 -34.54
CA ARG A 167 -32.01 -5.86 -33.17
C ARG A 167 -33.22 -6.29 -32.32
N GLU A 168 -34.30 -5.53 -32.40
CA GLU A 168 -35.53 -5.78 -31.64
C GLU A 168 -36.16 -7.14 -31.96
N VAL A 169 -36.07 -7.62 -33.20
CA VAL A 169 -36.50 -8.97 -33.56
C VAL A 169 -35.70 -10.03 -32.79
N HIS A 170 -34.38 -9.88 -32.66
CA HIS A 170 -33.56 -10.80 -31.87
C HIS A 170 -33.85 -10.72 -30.38
N VAL A 171 -34.07 -9.52 -29.85
CA VAL A 171 -34.51 -9.33 -28.45
C VAL A 171 -35.84 -10.06 -28.20
N LYS A 172 -36.81 -9.97 -29.11
CA LYS A 172 -38.10 -10.67 -28.97
C LYS A 172 -38.01 -12.19 -29.10
N ASN A 173 -37.04 -12.68 -29.84
CA ASN A 173 -36.79 -14.11 -30.01
C ASN A 173 -36.00 -14.72 -28.85
N PHE A 174 -35.37 -13.89 -28.03
CA PHE A 174 -34.64 -14.33 -26.86
C PHE A 174 -35.58 -14.99 -25.85
N ARG A 175 -35.13 -16.12 -25.30
CA ARG A 175 -35.78 -16.80 -24.18
C ARG A 175 -34.75 -17.01 -23.09
N PHE A 176 -35.03 -16.47 -21.92
CA PHE A 176 -34.17 -16.65 -20.75
C PHE A 176 -34.19 -18.13 -20.31
N ASP A 177 -33.00 -18.69 -20.09
CA ASP A 177 -32.82 -20.03 -19.53
C ASP A 177 -31.97 -19.92 -18.24
N PRO A 178 -32.58 -20.08 -17.06
CA PRO A 178 -31.88 -19.99 -15.78
C PRO A 178 -30.88 -21.13 -15.56
N LEU A 179 -30.98 -22.23 -16.32
CA LEU A 179 -30.12 -23.42 -16.18
C LEU A 179 -29.02 -23.49 -17.25
N GLU A 180 -28.82 -22.40 -18.00
CA GLU A 180 -27.79 -22.35 -19.03
C GLU A 180 -26.39 -22.68 -18.44
N PRO A 181 -25.67 -23.69 -18.96
CA PRO A 181 -24.43 -24.19 -18.36
C PRO A 181 -23.34 -23.14 -18.18
N THR A 182 -23.26 -22.17 -19.09
CA THR A 182 -22.27 -21.08 -19.05
C THR A 182 -22.53 -20.11 -17.90
N THR A 183 -23.79 -19.74 -17.65
CA THR A 183 -24.20 -18.91 -16.51
C THR A 183 -23.98 -19.65 -15.20
N ALA A 184 -24.35 -20.95 -15.16
CA ALA A 184 -24.13 -21.80 -14.00
C ALA A 184 -22.64 -21.94 -13.66
N LYS A 185 -21.78 -22.14 -14.68
CA LYS A 185 -20.33 -22.20 -14.50
C LYS A 185 -19.75 -20.88 -13.99
N ALA A 186 -20.09 -19.75 -14.61
CA ALA A 186 -19.61 -18.45 -14.17
C ALA A 186 -20.03 -18.12 -12.73
N ARG A 187 -21.23 -18.55 -12.32
CA ARG A 187 -21.71 -18.44 -10.95
C ARG A 187 -20.88 -19.28 -9.98
N ALA A 188 -20.62 -20.54 -10.34
CA ALA A 188 -19.79 -21.46 -9.55
C ALA A 188 -18.35 -20.96 -9.41
N ASP A 189 -17.75 -20.47 -10.50
CA ASP A 189 -16.40 -19.91 -10.49
C ASP A 189 -16.29 -18.70 -9.54
N GLY A 190 -17.29 -17.81 -9.55
CA GLY A 190 -17.32 -16.68 -8.62
C GLY A 190 -17.52 -17.10 -7.16
N ILE A 191 -18.37 -18.10 -6.88
CA ILE A 191 -18.51 -18.68 -5.53
C ILE A 191 -17.19 -19.30 -5.05
N ALA A 192 -16.47 -19.99 -5.93
CA ALA A 192 -15.19 -20.62 -5.60
C ALA A 192 -14.12 -19.61 -5.14
N VAL A 193 -14.15 -18.37 -5.65
CA VAL A 193 -13.26 -17.29 -5.19
C VAL A 193 -13.51 -16.95 -3.72
N PHE A 194 -14.77 -16.90 -3.28
CA PHE A 194 -15.10 -16.64 -1.86
C PHE A 194 -14.69 -17.80 -0.96
N GLU A 195 -14.88 -19.05 -1.40
CA GLU A 195 -14.42 -20.21 -0.64
C GLU A 195 -12.89 -20.25 -0.53
N ALA A 196 -12.16 -19.91 -1.60
CA ALA A 196 -10.70 -19.81 -1.55
C ALA A 196 -10.24 -18.75 -0.54
N ARG A 197 -10.89 -17.57 -0.50
CA ARG A 197 -10.62 -16.53 0.50
C ARG A 197 -10.91 -17.02 1.91
N ARG A 198 -12.03 -17.71 2.11
CA ARG A 198 -12.44 -18.28 3.40
C ARG A 198 -11.41 -19.29 3.92
N LEU A 199 -10.90 -20.16 3.05
CA LEU A 199 -9.83 -21.11 3.40
C LEU A 199 -8.52 -20.41 3.76
N ALA A 200 -8.14 -19.35 3.04
CA ALA A 200 -6.94 -18.56 3.35
C ALA A 200 -7.04 -17.86 4.72
N VAL A 201 -8.20 -17.30 5.05
CA VAL A 201 -8.43 -16.70 6.38
C VAL A 201 -8.44 -17.77 7.47
N LEU A 202 -9.01 -18.95 7.20
CA LEU A 202 -9.00 -20.07 8.14
C LEU A 202 -7.58 -20.55 8.45
N ALA A 203 -6.72 -20.70 7.43
CA ALA A 203 -5.31 -21.03 7.62
C ALA A 203 -4.61 -19.97 8.48
N SER A 204 -4.83 -18.68 8.19
CA SER A 204 -4.26 -17.58 8.98
C SER A 204 -4.74 -17.57 10.44
N LEU A 205 -6.00 -17.97 10.69
CA LEU A 205 -6.55 -18.11 12.03
C LEU A 205 -5.93 -19.28 12.80
N GLN A 206 -5.66 -20.40 12.11
CA GLN A 206 -4.96 -21.55 12.69
C GLN A 206 -3.52 -21.18 13.07
N ASP A 207 -2.76 -20.60 12.14
CA ASP A 207 -1.38 -20.15 12.39
C ASP A 207 -1.31 -19.14 13.54
N GLY A 208 -2.25 -18.19 13.56
CA GLY A 208 -2.30 -17.20 14.62
C GLY A 208 -2.69 -17.76 15.99
N ARG A 209 -3.55 -18.79 16.02
CA ARG A 209 -3.85 -19.53 17.26
C ARG A 209 -2.59 -20.20 17.79
N ASP A 210 -1.85 -20.89 16.93
CA ASP A 210 -0.62 -21.59 17.33
C ASP A 210 0.44 -20.59 17.82
N GLU A 211 0.55 -19.43 17.18
CA GLU A 211 1.39 -18.34 17.63
C GLU A 211 0.99 -17.81 19.01
N LEU A 212 -0.31 -17.59 19.27
CA LEU A 212 -0.79 -17.20 20.59
C LEU A 212 -0.46 -18.25 21.66
N GLN A 213 -0.60 -19.54 21.32
CA GLN A 213 -0.27 -20.64 22.23
C GLN A 213 1.22 -20.73 22.52
N ARG A 214 2.09 -20.43 21.55
CA ARG A 214 3.53 -20.33 21.77
C ARG A 214 3.86 -19.18 22.71
N ARG A 215 3.30 -17.99 22.47
CA ARG A 215 3.53 -16.80 23.32
C ARG A 215 3.00 -16.96 24.73
N SER A 216 1.88 -17.67 24.92
CA SER A 216 1.35 -17.93 26.28
C SER A 216 2.21 -18.90 27.09
N LYS A 217 3.13 -19.61 26.45
CA LYS A 217 4.01 -20.62 27.07
C LYS A 217 5.46 -20.14 27.19
N ILE A 218 5.74 -18.84 27.01
CA ILE A 218 7.08 -18.30 27.26
C ILE A 218 7.43 -18.58 28.72
N PRO A 219 8.48 -19.39 29.01
CA PRO A 219 8.80 -19.75 30.38
C PRO A 219 9.44 -18.56 31.12
N ASP A 220 9.33 -18.59 32.45
CA ASP A 220 9.74 -17.49 33.33
C ASP A 220 11.23 -17.14 33.23
N ASP A 221 12.06 -18.11 32.80
CA ASP A 221 13.50 -17.93 32.57
C ASP A 221 13.81 -17.01 31.38
N GLN A 222 13.05 -17.13 30.28
CA GLN A 222 13.16 -16.24 29.12
C GLN A 222 12.70 -14.82 29.44
N TRP A 223 11.66 -14.69 30.27
CA TRP A 223 11.23 -13.39 30.78
C TRP A 223 12.28 -12.75 31.68
N PHE A 224 12.94 -13.55 32.51
CA PHE A 224 14.01 -13.09 33.38
C PHE A 224 15.24 -12.63 32.59
N ASP A 225 15.68 -13.39 31.59
CA ASP A 225 16.78 -12.98 30.68
C ASP A 225 16.45 -11.68 29.95
N MET A 226 15.24 -11.56 29.41
CA MET A 226 14.79 -10.33 28.73
C MET A 226 14.79 -9.12 29.69
N ALA A 227 14.32 -9.30 30.92
CA ALA A 227 14.33 -8.24 31.94
C ALA A 227 15.76 -7.82 32.30
N GLN A 228 16.70 -8.76 32.39
CA GLN A 228 18.12 -8.46 32.62
C GLN A 228 18.73 -7.69 31.44
N ARG A 229 18.46 -8.11 30.19
CA ARG A 229 18.92 -7.41 28.98
C ARG A 229 18.38 -5.98 28.91
N LEU A 230 17.11 -5.78 29.27
CA LEU A 230 16.50 -4.44 29.35
C LEU A 230 17.16 -3.57 30.43
N ALA A 231 17.39 -4.13 31.61
CA ALA A 231 18.04 -3.43 32.71
C ALA A 231 19.47 -3.00 32.33
N ALA A 232 20.25 -3.91 31.74
CA ALA A 232 21.61 -3.61 31.28
C ALA A 232 21.62 -2.51 30.19
N ALA A 233 20.73 -2.61 29.19
CA ALA A 233 20.63 -1.59 28.15
C ALA A 233 20.16 -0.22 28.69
N ALA A 234 19.27 -0.20 29.68
CA ALA A 234 18.87 1.03 30.35
C ALA A 234 20.03 1.66 31.13
N GLU A 235 20.83 0.84 31.81
CA GLU A 235 22.02 1.30 32.52
C GLU A 235 23.06 1.88 31.56
N GLU A 236 23.33 1.24 30.41
CA GLU A 236 24.23 1.76 29.37
C GLU A 236 23.81 3.15 28.88
N VAL A 237 22.50 3.36 28.69
CA VAL A 237 21.96 4.66 28.27
C VAL A 237 22.16 5.72 29.36
N GLU A 238 21.90 5.39 30.63
CA GLU A 238 22.11 6.33 31.74
C GLU A 238 23.58 6.66 31.94
N GLN A 239 24.47 5.66 31.86
CA GLN A 239 25.93 5.88 31.93
C GLN A 239 26.39 6.79 30.78
N ALA A 240 25.97 6.53 29.53
CA ALA A 240 26.32 7.38 28.39
C ALA A 240 25.80 8.82 28.52
N LYS A 241 24.63 9.04 29.15
CA LYS A 241 24.12 10.39 29.46
C LYS A 241 24.97 11.09 30.51
N LEU A 242 25.40 10.38 31.55
CA LEU A 242 26.28 10.92 32.59
C LEU A 242 27.64 11.30 32.01
N ASP A 243 28.21 10.48 31.14
CA ASP A 243 29.49 10.77 30.48
C ASP A 243 29.44 12.03 29.63
N ILE A 244 28.31 12.31 28.96
CA ILE A 244 28.13 13.58 28.23
C ILE A 244 28.05 14.77 29.19
N ARG A 245 27.46 14.61 30.39
CA ARG A 245 27.28 15.68 31.37
C ARG A 245 28.59 16.11 32.04
N VAL A 246 29.59 15.23 32.09
CA VAL A 246 30.91 15.49 32.70
C VAL A 246 31.87 16.25 31.75
N LEU A 247 31.48 16.52 30.49
CA LEU A 247 32.22 17.33 29.52
C LEU A 247 32.04 18.85 29.71
#